data_AF-A0AA96TQ33-F1
#
_entry.id   AF-A0AA96TQ33-F1
#
_cell.length_a   1.000
_cell.length_b   1.000
_cell.length_c   1.000
_cell.angle_alpha   90.00
_cell.angle_beta   90.00
_cell.angle_gamma   90.00
#
_symmetry.space_group_name_H-M   'P 1'
#
loop_
_entity.id
_entity.type
_entity.pdbx_description
1 polymer ?
#
loop_
_entity_poly.entity_id
_entity_poly.type
_entity_poly.pdbx_seq_one_letter_code
_entity_poly.pdbx_strand_id
1 'polypeptide(L)'
;MSKTARSLIALRLAEEQACAGYLTARKAMLRLAAHLASMTQMVRERPTRVDYRAALNDVLNSYRAASNRTRLAYSRWQRAQLRADAYWTVNAGAVAA
;
A
#
# COMPACT_ATOMS: atom_id res chain seq x y z
N MET A 1 1.73 10.98 32.19
CA MET A 1 1.56 9.89 31.20
C MET A 1 2.64 8.83 31.42
N SER A 2 2.26 7.56 31.60
CA SER A 2 3.20 6.46 31.89
C SER A 2 4.13 6.16 30.70
N LYS A 3 5.26 5.49 30.96
CA LYS A 3 6.19 5.03 29.90
C LYS A 3 5.47 4.09 28.91
N THR A 4 4.63 3.20 29.43
CA THR A 4 3.82 2.25 28.65
C THR A 4 2.82 2.96 27.73
N ALA A 5 2.11 3.97 28.25
CA ALA A 5 1.18 4.77 27.44
C ALA A 5 1.90 5.52 26.30
N ARG A 6 3.08 6.11 26.56
CA ARG A 6 3.90 6.78 25.53
C ARG A 6 4.33 5.82 24.42
N SER A 7 4.82 4.64 24.77
CA SER A 7 5.27 3.64 23.79
C SER A 7 4.12 3.13 22.92
N LEU A 8 2.94 2.90 23.50
CA LEU A 8 1.76 2.48 22.74
C LEU A 8 1.31 3.57 21.75
N ILE A 9 1.28 4.83 22.17
CA ILE A 9 0.94 5.96 21.29
C ILE A 9 1.92 6.02 20.10
N ALA A 10 3.21 5.89 20.35
CA ALA A 10 4.22 5.89 19.29
C ALA A 10 4.02 4.72 18.30
N LEU A 11 3.65 3.54 18.78
CA LEU A 11 3.36 2.38 17.94
C LEU A 11 2.10 2.57 17.09
N ARG A 12 1.02 3.11 17.68
CA ARG A 12 -0.22 3.42 16.95
C ARG A 12 0.00 4.51 15.89
N LEU A 13 0.76 5.55 16.21
CA LEU A 13 1.13 6.58 15.23
C LEU A 13 1.94 5.99 14.07
N ALA A 14 2.89 5.09 14.35
CA ALA A 14 3.65 4.41 13.32
C ALA A 14 2.77 3.51 12.42
N GLU A 15 1.76 2.86 13.00
CA GLU A 15 0.75 2.10 12.27
C GLU A 15 -0.07 3.01 11.34
N GLU A 16 -0.58 4.12 11.85
CA GLU A 16 -1.36 5.10 11.07
C GLU A 16 -0.57 5.66 9.89
N GLN A 17 0.70 6.02 10.11
CA GLN A 17 1.60 6.49 9.05
C GLN A 17 1.83 5.41 7.99
N ALA A 18 2.02 4.15 8.40
CA ALA A 18 2.18 3.03 7.48
C ALA A 18 0.89 2.78 6.66
N CYS A 19 -0.27 2.88 7.30
CA CYS A 19 -1.58 2.78 6.65
C CYS A 19 -1.78 3.89 5.61
N ALA A 20 -1.48 5.14 5.97
CA ALA A 20 -1.55 6.27 5.04
C ALA A 20 -0.64 6.08 3.81
N GLY A 21 0.57 5.56 4.03
CA GLY A 21 1.50 5.18 2.96
C GLY A 21 0.93 4.09 2.04
N TYR A 22 0.32 3.05 2.62
CA TYR A 22 -0.36 2.00 1.86
C TYR A 22 -1.55 2.53 1.04
N LEU A 23 -2.42 3.35 1.63
CA LEU A 23 -3.57 3.93 0.94
C LEU A 23 -3.14 4.82 -0.23
N THR A 24 -2.08 5.60 -0.05
CA THR A 24 -1.48 6.43 -1.10
C THR A 24 -0.95 5.56 -2.26
N ALA A 25 -0.19 4.51 -1.94
CA ALA A 25 0.31 3.57 -2.94
C ALA A 25 -0.83 2.86 -3.69
N ARG A 26 -1.86 2.40 -2.97
CA ARG A 26 -3.04 1.74 -3.55
C ARG A 26 -3.81 2.66 -4.48
N LYS A 27 -4.02 3.93 -4.11
CA LYS A 27 -4.68 4.92 -4.96
C LYS A 27 -3.91 5.13 -6.27
N ALA A 28 -2.58 5.23 -6.20
CA ALA A 28 -1.73 5.36 -7.39
C ALA A 28 -1.80 4.09 -8.28
N MET A 29 -1.75 2.90 -7.67
CA MET A 29 -1.89 1.63 -8.39
C MET A 29 -3.23 1.53 -9.12
N LEU A 30 -4.34 1.91 -8.49
CA LEU A 30 -5.68 1.89 -9.11
C LEU A 30 -5.79 2.85 -10.30
N ARG A 31 -5.19 4.04 -10.20
CA ARG A 31 -5.12 4.97 -11.34
C ARG A 31 -4.37 4.36 -12.53
N LEU A 32 -3.25 3.69 -12.27
CA LEU A 32 -2.49 2.98 -13.31
C LEU A 32 -3.25 1.78 -13.87
N ALA A 33 -4.01 1.06 -13.04
CA ALA A 33 -4.86 -0.03 -13.49
C ALA A 33 -5.96 0.45 -14.45
N ALA A 34 -6.61 1.58 -14.13
CA ALA A 34 -7.58 2.21 -15.02
C ALA A 34 -6.94 2.66 -16.34
N HIS A 35 -5.76 3.31 -16.27
CA HIS A 35 -5.02 3.71 -17.46
C HIS A 35 -4.62 2.51 -18.34
N LEU A 36 -4.17 1.40 -17.72
CA LEU A 36 -3.85 0.16 -18.41
C LEU A 36 -5.06 -0.42 -19.15
N ALA A 37 -6.24 -0.39 -18.53
CA ALA A 37 -7.48 -0.84 -19.16
C ALA A 37 -7.83 0.03 -20.39
N SER A 38 -7.74 1.36 -20.27
CA SER A 38 -7.96 2.28 -21.39
C SER A 38 -6.97 2.06 -22.54
N MET A 39 -5.68 1.90 -22.25
CA MET A 39 -4.66 1.61 -23.27
C MET A 39 -4.87 0.26 -23.93
N THR A 40 -5.29 -0.75 -23.17
CA THR A 40 -5.63 -2.07 -23.70
C THR A 40 -6.79 -1.96 -24.69
N GLN A 41 -7.81 -1.16 -24.38
CA GLN A 41 -8.93 -0.92 -25.27
C GLN A 41 -8.48 -0.23 -26.57
N MET A 42 -7.64 0.80 -26.48
CA MET A 42 -7.09 1.47 -27.67
C MET A 42 -6.30 0.52 -28.59
N VAL A 43 -5.50 -0.39 -28.02
CA VAL A 43 -4.75 -1.39 -28.80
C VAL A 43 -5.70 -2.38 -29.47
N ARG A 44 -6.79 -2.78 -28.79
CA ARG A 44 -7.82 -3.67 -29.38
C ARG A 44 -8.53 -3.01 -30.56
N GLU A 45 -8.86 -1.72 -30.45
CA GLU A 45 -9.52 -0.96 -31.51
C GLU A 45 -8.59 -0.69 -32.70
N ARG A 46 -7.28 -0.59 -32.47
CA ARG A 46 -6.27 -0.28 -33.51
C ARG A 46 -5.03 -1.18 -33.38
N PRO A 47 -5.12 -2.48 -33.71
CA PRO A 47 -4.06 -3.45 -33.42
C PRO A 47 -2.77 -3.23 -34.22
N THR A 48 -2.85 -2.60 -35.38
CA THR A 48 -1.68 -2.32 -36.25
C THR A 48 -0.82 -1.16 -35.76
N ARG A 49 -1.33 -0.33 -34.82
CA ARG A 49 -0.63 0.84 -34.28
C ARG A 49 0.47 0.41 -33.31
N VAL A 50 1.71 0.43 -33.79
CA VAL A 50 2.92 0.08 -33.02
C VAL A 50 3.12 1.01 -31.83
N ASP A 51 2.85 2.30 -32.02
CA ASP A 51 2.93 3.35 -30.99
C ASP A 51 2.00 3.05 -29.80
N TYR A 52 0.79 2.56 -30.05
CA TYR A 52 -0.14 2.21 -28.98
C TYR A 52 0.32 0.97 -28.21
N ARG A 53 0.92 -0.01 -28.88
CA ARG A 53 1.50 -1.19 -28.24
C ARG A 53 2.71 -0.84 -27.37
N ALA A 54 3.56 0.08 -27.84
CA ALA A 54 4.68 0.59 -27.06
C ALA A 54 4.18 1.31 -25.78
N ALA A 55 3.23 2.24 -25.93
CA ALA A 55 2.63 2.93 -24.79
C ALA A 55 1.93 1.97 -23.81
N LEU A 56 1.26 0.93 -24.30
CA LEU A 56 0.66 -0.12 -23.47
C LEU A 56 1.72 -0.82 -22.60
N ASN A 57 2.87 -1.16 -23.18
CA ASN A 57 3.97 -1.79 -22.43
C ASN A 57 4.53 -0.87 -21.34
N ASP A 58 4.67 0.43 -21.60
CA ASP A 58 5.14 1.40 -20.61
C ASP A 58 4.18 1.54 -19.42
N VAL A 59 2.87 1.61 -19.71
CA VAL A 59 1.82 1.64 -18.69
C VAL A 59 1.79 0.32 -17.90
N LEU A 60 1.96 -0.82 -18.57
CA LEU A 60 2.04 -2.13 -17.92
C LEU A 60 3.23 -2.22 -16.95
N ASN A 61 4.40 -1.75 -17.36
CA ASN A 61 5.59 -1.70 -16.50
C ASN A 61 5.38 -0.79 -15.29
N SER A 62 4.78 0.38 -15.51
CA SER A 62 4.42 1.33 -14.45
C SER A 62 3.43 0.73 -13.45
N TYR A 63 2.40 0.04 -13.95
CA TYR A 63 1.41 -0.68 -13.12
C TYR A 63 2.07 -1.78 -12.29
N ARG A 64 2.94 -2.61 -12.88
CA ARG A 64 3.67 -3.67 -12.15
C ARG A 64 4.53 -3.08 -11.03
N ALA A 65 5.25 -1.99 -11.29
CA ALA A 65 6.03 -1.31 -10.28
C ALA A 65 5.15 -0.76 -9.15
N ALA A 66 4.01 -0.14 -9.47
CA ALA A 66 3.06 0.36 -8.48
C ALA A 66 2.41 -0.76 -7.65
N SER A 67 2.10 -1.91 -8.27
CA SER A 67 1.58 -3.10 -7.60
C SER A 67 2.59 -3.64 -6.58
N ASN A 68 3.86 -3.76 -6.96
CA ASN A 68 4.93 -4.16 -6.05
C ASN A 68 5.10 -3.20 -4.86
N ARG A 69 5.08 -1.89 -5.11
CA ARG A 69 5.14 -0.88 -4.03
C ARG A 69 3.93 -0.98 -3.10
N THR A 70 2.74 -1.18 -3.64
CA THR A 70 1.50 -1.33 -2.86
C THR A 70 1.56 -2.56 -1.97
N ARG A 71 2.01 -3.71 -2.52
CA ARG A 71 2.21 -4.95 -1.76
C ARG A 71 3.22 -4.75 -0.62
N LEU A 72 4.35 -4.10 -0.90
CA LEU A 72 5.36 -3.80 0.12
C LEU A 72 4.81 -2.87 1.22
N ALA A 73 4.07 -1.83 0.84
CA ALA A 73 3.44 -0.91 1.79
C ALA A 73 2.41 -1.62 2.68
N TYR A 74 1.59 -2.49 2.08
CA TYR A 74 0.65 -3.34 2.82
C TYR A 74 1.38 -4.22 3.85
N SER A 75 2.42 -4.94 3.45
CA SER A 75 3.21 -5.78 4.37
C SER A 75 3.92 -4.97 5.47
N ARG A 76 4.24 -3.69 5.23
CA ARG A 76 4.78 -2.79 6.26
C ARG A 76 3.71 -2.36 7.25
N TRP A 77 2.52 -2.01 6.75
CA TRP A 77 1.38 -1.67 7.60
C TRP A 77 0.95 -2.86 8.47
N GLN A 78 0.78 -4.05 7.90
CA GLN A 78 0.42 -5.26 8.66
C GLN A 78 1.44 -5.56 9.77
N ARG A 79 2.74 -5.40 9.49
CA ARG A 79 3.79 -5.55 10.51
C ARG A 79 3.76 -4.45 11.58
N ALA A 80 3.29 -3.25 11.27
CA ALA A 80 3.13 -2.18 12.25
C ALA A 80 1.93 -2.47 13.18
N GLN A 81 0.79 -2.87 12.60
CA GLN A 81 -0.40 -3.28 13.33
C GLN A 81 -0.10 -4.42 14.30
N LEU A 82 0.52 -5.51 13.83
CA LEU A 82 0.88 -6.66 14.68
C LEU A 82 1.82 -6.28 15.83
N ARG A 83 2.74 -5.32 15.62
CA ARG A 83 3.62 -4.83 16.70
C ARG A 83 2.87 -4.00 17.74
N ALA A 84 1.94 -3.14 17.30
CA ALA A 84 1.10 -2.36 18.19
C ALA A 84 0.19 -3.27 19.02
N ASP A 85 -0.42 -4.27 18.39
CA ASP A 85 -1.32 -5.22 19.05
C ASP A 85 -0.55 -6.13 20.01
N ALA A 86 0.61 -6.66 19.63
CA ALA A 86 1.45 -7.45 20.53
C ALA A 86 1.89 -6.64 21.76
N TYR A 87 2.27 -5.37 21.56
CA TYR A 87 2.61 -4.48 22.68
C TYR A 87 1.41 -4.26 23.60
N TRP A 88 0.23 -4.05 23.03
CA TRP A 88 -1.01 -3.94 23.81
C TRP A 88 -1.27 -5.21 24.61
N THR A 89 -1.25 -6.39 24.00
CA THR A 89 -1.52 -7.67 24.69
C THR A 89 -0.56 -7.91 25.86
N VAL A 90 0.74 -7.67 25.68
CA VAL A 90 1.75 -7.86 26.73
C VAL A 90 1.51 -6.90 27.91
N ASN A 91 1.12 -5.66 27.64
CA ASN A 91 1.02 -4.63 28.66
C ASN A 91 -0.39 -4.46 29.23
N ALA A 92 -1.45 -4.86 28.52
CA ALA A 92 -2.82 -4.84 29.01
C ALA A 92 -3.03 -5.83 30.17
N GLY A 93 -2.29 -6.95 30.18
CA GLY A 93 -2.23 -7.86 31.34
C GLY A 93 -1.53 -7.26 32.57
N ALA A 94 -0.71 -6.22 32.41
CA ALA A 94 -0.02 -5.54 33.51
C ALA A 94 -0.81 -4.35 34.11
N VAL A 95 -1.98 -4.02 33.57
CA VAL A 95 -2.87 -2.98 34.11
C VAL A 95 -4.03 -3.59 34.92
N ALA A 96 -4.25 -4.90 34.80
CA ALA A 96 -5.29 -5.66 35.51
C ALA A 96 -4.78 -6.49 36.70
N ALA A 97 -3.48 -6.38 37.03
CA ALA A 97 -2.83 -7.02 38.19
C ALA A 97 -2.20 -5.94 39.08
#